data_AF-A0AA35XDI5-F1
#
_entry.id   AF-A0AA35XDI5-F1
#
_cell.length_a   1.000
_cell.length_b   1.000
_cell.length_c   1.000
_cell.angle_alpha   90.00
_cell.angle_beta   90.00
_cell.angle_gamma   90.00
#
_symmetry.space_group_name_H-M   'P 1'
#
loop_
_entity.id
_entity.type
_entity.pdbx_description
1 polymer ?
#
loop_
_entity_poly.entity_id
_entity_poly.type
_entity_poly.pdbx_seq_one_letter_code
_entity_poly.pdbx_strand_id
1 'polypeptide(L)'
;MECDRSITTDDSKPVFQQSMSRGCTKVLFWSSPYACHSERTSCTHTAGDKFFDFTPLQANPGEMAWKTQHNGDEYYVNLCGSIPDFTGCDPETAVCLHTSKGGWLNIGMTSTQEIIGTTDDHIQIKFSGRHKCRDATSHVTIDMSCGLSGLTLDRNDENLCTYEFLWSTPYACHVEDTIQKWTKCEDQLKSNEYDGLVFLPNKLKSSDGMSVVEGDSAQRTFHVSLCGGNSHCTHGSSVCYTNSSGLTTNVATSSLQTIMTQGTSMWIQMNSTDGFSHAIVNVECVDDSADVSRAETMEFVKVTTSTAGSERHTFYHFNMWTKKGCSFSTPTTAPYTPTNHHKSTDNGGDHSGGSGSSGSGGTSSTVVALLVTLVVLMVAAIFLGFIFYKKERRDRFINLFKNKSSEPVKYEKVSNNSVQCT
;
A
#
# COMPACT_ATOMS: atom_id res chain seq x y z
N MET A 1 24.46 25.64 12.16
CA MET A 1 24.76 24.61 11.14
C MET A 1 24.59 25.27 9.79
N GLU A 2 25.41 24.89 8.81
CA GLU A 2 25.36 25.41 7.44
C GLU A 2 25.23 24.24 6.46
N CYS A 3 24.43 24.43 5.41
CA CYS A 3 24.25 23.44 4.36
C CYS A 3 25.53 23.29 3.55
N ASP A 4 26.03 22.06 3.47
CA ASP A 4 27.10 21.70 2.54
C ASP A 4 26.83 20.28 2.01
N ARG A 5 26.45 20.19 0.72
CA ARG A 5 26.12 18.93 0.05
C ARG A 5 27.34 18.17 -0.48
N SER A 6 28.53 18.78 -0.44
CA SER A 6 29.75 18.20 -1.00
C SER A 6 30.48 17.25 -0.05
N ILE A 7 30.10 17.27 1.24
CA ILE A 7 30.71 16.46 2.30
C ILE A 7 29.86 15.23 2.62
N THR A 8 30.51 14.12 2.99
CA THR A 8 29.81 12.89 3.39
C THR A 8 29.28 12.99 4.83
N THR A 9 28.34 12.12 5.20
CA THR A 9 27.81 12.05 6.58
C THR A 9 28.91 11.75 7.59
N ASP A 10 29.88 10.91 7.23
CA ASP A 10 31.00 10.53 8.07
C ASP A 10 32.01 11.67 8.27
N ASP A 11 32.08 12.60 7.31
CA ASP A 11 32.93 13.79 7.38
C ASP A 11 32.26 14.98 8.09
N SER A 12 30.95 14.90 8.36
CA SER A 12 30.19 15.99 8.98
C SER A 12 30.48 16.09 10.47
N LYS A 13 31.30 17.08 10.85
CA LYS A 13 31.66 17.32 12.26
C LYS A 13 31.63 18.81 12.63
N PRO A 14 31.21 19.14 13.87
CA PRO A 14 31.25 20.51 14.36
C PRO A 14 32.71 20.95 14.61
N VAL A 15 33.06 22.13 14.09
CA VAL A 15 34.35 22.79 14.24
C VAL A 15 34.20 23.94 15.23
N PHE A 16 35.09 24.00 16.23
CA PHE A 16 35.10 25.12 17.17
C PHE A 16 35.46 26.43 16.46
N GLN A 17 34.64 27.47 16.65
CA GLN A 17 34.85 28.76 16.01
C GLN A 17 35.37 29.79 17.00
N GLN A 18 34.61 30.05 18.07
CA GLN A 18 34.99 31.06 19.07
C GLN A 18 34.33 30.82 20.42
N SER A 19 34.89 31.42 21.46
CA SER A 19 34.24 31.48 22.77
C SER A 19 33.70 32.88 23.01
N MET A 20 32.42 32.97 23.35
CA MET A 20 31.77 34.20 23.77
C MET A 20 31.66 34.24 25.30
N SER A 21 31.30 35.42 25.84
CA SER A 21 31.02 35.60 27.26
C SER A 21 32.14 35.11 28.16
N ARG A 22 33.40 35.51 27.89
CA ARG A 22 34.61 35.10 28.65
C ARG A 22 34.77 33.58 28.81
N GLY A 23 34.43 32.78 27.80
CA GLY A 23 34.63 31.33 27.88
C GLY A 23 33.37 30.53 28.21
N CYS A 24 32.31 31.17 28.73
CA CYS A 24 31.12 30.46 29.18
C CYS A 24 30.21 29.97 28.03
N THR A 25 30.36 30.53 26.82
CA THR A 25 29.65 30.07 25.62
C THR A 25 30.66 29.66 24.56
N LYS A 26 30.53 28.45 24.01
CA LYS A 26 31.33 27.96 22.87
C LYS A 26 30.45 27.97 21.63
N VAL A 27 30.91 28.62 20.57
CA VAL A 27 30.25 28.62 19.27
C VAL A 27 30.96 27.60 18.38
N LEU A 28 30.19 26.65 17.86
CA LEU A 28 30.65 25.67 16.90
C LEU A 28 29.99 25.94 15.55
N PHE A 29 30.81 25.87 14.52
CA PHE A 29 30.36 25.89 13.15
C PHE A 29 30.27 24.45 12.63
N TRP A 30 29.17 24.09 11.99
CA TRP A 30 28.95 22.70 11.58
C TRP A 30 28.36 22.71 10.17
N SER A 31 29.22 22.44 9.18
CA SER A 31 28.82 22.12 7.81
C SER A 31 28.24 20.72 7.77
N SER A 32 27.02 20.59 7.26
CA SER A 32 26.33 19.31 7.24
C SER A 32 25.35 19.22 6.07
N PRO A 33 25.27 18.07 5.37
CA PRO A 33 24.21 17.84 4.39
C PRO A 33 22.83 17.83 5.07
N TYR A 34 22.76 17.48 6.36
CA TYR A 34 21.55 17.55 7.18
C TYR A 34 21.02 18.99 7.39
N ALA A 35 21.85 20.01 7.17
CA ALA A 35 21.46 21.41 7.31
C ALA A 35 20.90 21.99 6.00
N CYS A 36 20.93 21.22 4.91
CA CYS A 36 20.37 21.62 3.63
C CYS A 36 18.85 21.54 3.65
N HIS A 37 18.21 22.59 3.13
CA HIS A 37 16.79 22.51 2.80
C HIS A 37 16.63 21.49 1.67
N SER A 38 15.64 20.59 1.76
CA SER A 38 15.32 19.69 0.65
C SER A 38 15.00 20.55 -0.56
N GLU A 39 15.80 20.44 -1.63
CA GLU A 39 15.42 21.06 -2.90
C GLU A 39 14.12 20.39 -3.35
N ARG A 40 13.07 21.19 -3.53
CA ARG A 40 11.80 20.69 -4.03
C ARG A 40 11.96 20.44 -5.51
N THR A 41 12.08 19.18 -5.91
CA THR A 41 11.96 18.80 -7.31
C THR A 41 10.54 19.12 -7.77
N SER A 42 10.37 19.67 -8.98
CA SER A 42 9.03 19.95 -9.53
C SER A 42 8.20 18.67 -9.55
N CYS A 43 6.97 18.76 -9.04
CA CYS A 43 6.01 17.66 -8.97
C CYS A 43 4.98 17.70 -10.09
N THR A 44 5.13 18.65 -11.00
CA THR A 44 4.26 18.82 -12.16
C THR A 44 5.06 18.63 -13.44
N HIS A 45 4.38 18.11 -14.46
CA HIS A 45 4.98 17.88 -15.77
C HIS A 45 3.97 18.18 -16.89
N THR A 46 4.48 18.67 -18.02
CA THR A 46 3.67 18.91 -19.22
C THR A 46 4.28 18.13 -20.37
N ALA A 47 3.51 17.22 -20.95
CA ALA A 47 3.89 16.42 -22.10
C ALA A 47 2.92 16.71 -23.25
N GLY A 48 3.38 17.48 -24.25
CA GLY A 48 2.49 17.99 -25.29
C GLY A 48 1.44 18.96 -24.74
N ASP A 49 0.18 18.64 -24.92
CA ASP A 49 -1.00 19.36 -24.42
C ASP A 49 -1.50 18.87 -23.05
N LYS A 50 -0.90 17.81 -22.51
CA LYS A 50 -1.32 17.16 -21.26
C LYS A 50 -0.54 17.68 -20.07
N PHE A 51 -1.24 17.95 -18.97
CA PHE A 51 -0.66 18.41 -17.70
C PHE A 51 -0.88 17.38 -16.60
N PHE A 52 0.20 17.06 -15.87
CA PHE A 52 0.21 16.08 -14.79
C PHE A 52 0.68 16.74 -13.50
N ASP A 53 -0.05 16.52 -12.41
CA ASP A 53 0.26 17.02 -11.07
C ASP A 53 0.37 15.88 -10.07
N PHE A 54 1.61 15.51 -9.74
CA PHE A 54 1.95 14.49 -8.76
C PHE A 54 2.17 15.05 -7.35
N THR A 55 1.94 16.35 -7.12
CA THR A 55 2.05 16.95 -5.77
C THR A 55 1.29 16.17 -4.70
N PRO A 56 0.10 15.63 -4.96
CA PRO A 56 -0.62 14.81 -3.96
C PRO A 56 0.05 13.49 -3.58
N LEU A 57 1.04 13.02 -4.36
CA LEU A 57 1.84 11.85 -4.06
C LEU A 57 3.06 12.17 -3.18
N GLN A 58 3.31 13.44 -2.88
CA GLN A 58 4.34 13.84 -1.94
C GLN A 58 3.90 13.53 -0.50
N ALA A 59 4.71 12.75 0.22
CA ALA A 59 4.62 12.57 1.66
C ALA A 59 5.38 13.69 2.39
N ASN A 60 4.70 14.39 3.29
CA ASN A 60 5.25 15.49 4.09
C ASN A 60 5.78 15.01 5.45
N PRO A 61 6.57 15.82 6.18
CA PRO A 61 6.96 15.51 7.55
C PRO A 61 5.75 15.17 8.43
N GLY A 62 5.84 14.08 9.20
CA GLY A 62 4.74 13.49 9.97
C GLY A 62 3.79 12.56 9.20
N GLU A 63 3.97 12.40 7.88
CA GLU A 63 3.24 11.43 7.06
C GLU A 63 4.12 10.20 6.76
N MET A 64 3.50 9.07 6.42
CA MET A 64 4.24 7.89 5.95
C MET A 64 4.51 7.98 4.45
N ALA A 65 5.73 7.64 4.04
CA ALA A 65 6.05 7.42 2.63
C ALA A 65 5.22 6.28 2.04
N TRP A 66 5.06 6.29 0.72
CA TRP A 66 4.43 5.18 0.02
C TRP A 66 5.32 3.96 0.12
N LYS A 67 4.73 2.79 0.34
CA LYS A 67 5.50 1.56 0.48
C LYS A 67 4.90 0.42 -0.33
N THR A 68 5.77 -0.47 -0.77
CA THR A 68 5.39 -1.77 -1.33
C THR A 68 6.36 -2.83 -0.80
N GLN A 69 5.95 -4.08 -0.80
CA GLN A 69 6.76 -5.19 -0.29
C GLN A 69 6.86 -6.29 -1.34
N HIS A 70 8.05 -6.86 -1.48
CA HIS A 70 8.30 -7.98 -2.39
C HIS A 70 9.37 -8.88 -1.79
N ASN A 71 9.09 -10.19 -1.70
CA ASN A 71 10.02 -11.19 -1.14
C ASN A 71 10.58 -10.87 0.27
N GLY A 72 9.80 -10.16 1.09
CA GLY A 72 10.20 -9.76 2.44
C GLY A 72 11.07 -8.51 2.50
N ASP A 73 11.40 -7.91 1.35
CA ASP A 73 12.01 -6.60 1.25
C ASP A 73 10.92 -5.52 1.18
N GLU A 74 11.17 -4.37 1.81
CA GLU A 74 10.24 -3.24 1.83
C GLU A 74 10.84 -2.06 1.06
N TYR A 75 10.09 -1.52 0.12
CA TYR A 75 10.48 -0.40 -0.71
C TYR A 75 9.65 0.81 -0.34
N TYR A 76 10.30 1.88 0.07
CA TYR A 76 9.68 3.16 0.39
C TYR A 76 9.97 4.16 -0.72
N VAL A 77 8.94 4.88 -1.16
CA VAL A 77 9.01 5.86 -2.24
C VAL A 77 8.35 7.16 -1.78
N ASN A 78 9.02 8.28 -2.04
CA ASN A 78 8.43 9.60 -2.00
C ASN A 78 8.72 10.34 -3.31
N LEU A 79 7.73 11.06 -3.83
CA LEU A 79 7.92 11.92 -4.99
C LEU A 79 8.18 13.36 -4.53
N CYS A 80 9.05 14.05 -5.26
CA CYS A 80 9.29 15.50 -5.14
C CYS A 80 9.83 15.95 -3.78
N GLY A 81 10.32 14.98 -3.01
CA GLY A 81 10.83 15.14 -1.67
C GLY A 81 11.62 13.92 -1.25
N SER A 82 12.25 14.05 -0.09
CA SER A 82 12.86 12.91 0.60
C SER A 82 11.82 12.21 1.45
N ILE A 83 12.07 10.94 1.76
CA ILE A 83 11.22 10.16 2.66
C ILE A 83 11.17 10.88 4.03
N PRO A 84 9.97 11.25 4.53
CA PRO A 84 9.83 12.00 5.77
C PRO A 84 10.19 11.17 7.00
N ASP A 85 10.89 11.80 7.96
CA ASP A 85 11.11 11.34 9.34
C ASP A 85 11.55 9.87 9.49
N PHE A 86 12.45 9.40 8.61
CA PHE A 86 12.83 8.00 8.53
C PHE A 86 14.25 7.71 9.03
N THR A 87 14.41 6.72 9.92
CA THR A 87 15.67 6.44 10.63
C THR A 87 16.61 5.46 9.93
N GLY A 88 16.23 4.93 8.76
CA GLY A 88 17.01 3.90 8.04
C GLY A 88 17.83 4.39 6.84
N CYS A 89 17.34 5.39 6.10
CA CYS A 89 17.98 5.88 4.88
C CYS A 89 18.54 7.29 5.05
N ASP A 90 19.50 7.64 4.21
CA ASP A 90 20.17 8.94 4.25
C ASP A 90 19.15 10.07 4.01
N PRO A 91 19.40 11.27 4.56
CA PRO A 91 18.68 12.46 4.11
C PRO A 91 18.76 12.62 2.59
N GLU A 92 17.74 13.24 2.01
CA GLU A 92 17.63 13.41 0.55
C GLU A 92 17.38 12.09 -0.22
N THR A 93 17.09 10.98 0.46
CA THR A 93 16.65 9.73 -0.19
C THR A 93 15.16 9.81 -0.53
N ALA A 94 14.83 9.65 -1.82
CA ALA A 94 13.45 9.56 -2.32
C ALA A 94 12.97 8.12 -2.40
N VAL A 95 13.87 7.17 -2.70
CA VAL A 95 13.57 5.74 -2.77
C VAL A 95 14.55 4.96 -1.91
N CYS A 96 14.00 4.25 -0.92
CA CYS A 96 14.74 3.56 0.12
C CYS A 96 14.30 2.09 0.19
N LEU A 97 15.26 1.18 0.30
CA LEU A 97 15.02 -0.25 0.40
C LEU A 97 15.44 -0.77 1.79
N HIS A 98 14.48 -1.36 2.50
CA HIS A 98 14.72 -2.20 3.68
C HIS A 98 14.82 -3.65 3.23
N THR A 99 16.03 -4.20 3.28
CA THR A 99 16.24 -5.61 2.97
C THR A 99 15.70 -6.48 4.09
N SER A 100 15.19 -7.66 3.73
CA SER A 100 14.80 -8.75 4.64
C SER A 100 15.91 -9.18 5.62
N LYS A 101 17.17 -8.83 5.32
CA LYS A 101 18.35 -9.04 6.18
C LYS A 101 18.57 -7.91 7.21
N GLY A 102 17.72 -6.88 7.21
CA GLY A 102 17.77 -5.74 8.13
C GLY A 102 18.69 -4.58 7.70
N GLY A 103 19.20 -4.60 6.46
CA GLY A 103 20.01 -3.51 5.90
C GLY A 103 19.17 -2.48 5.15
N TRP A 104 19.62 -1.23 5.17
CA TRP A 104 18.98 -0.09 4.50
C TRP A 104 19.81 0.39 3.31
N LEU A 105 19.17 0.62 2.16
CA LEU A 105 19.82 1.00 0.92
C LEU A 105 19.16 2.23 0.29
N ASN A 106 19.98 3.27 0.03
CA ASN A 106 19.56 4.51 -0.64
C ASN A 106 19.59 4.30 -2.17
N ILE A 107 18.49 3.76 -2.72
CA ILE A 107 18.43 3.33 -4.12
C ILE A 107 17.97 4.45 -5.09
N GLY A 108 17.40 5.54 -4.58
CA GLY A 108 17.07 6.74 -5.38
C GLY A 108 17.14 8.03 -4.56
N MET A 109 17.84 9.06 -5.08
CA MET A 109 18.00 10.36 -4.43
C MET A 109 16.98 11.38 -4.95
N THR A 110 16.43 12.24 -4.08
CA THR A 110 15.48 13.30 -4.43
C THR A 110 16.00 14.25 -5.50
N SER A 111 17.30 14.61 -5.44
CA SER A 111 17.95 15.52 -6.40
C SER A 111 18.09 14.96 -7.81
N THR A 112 17.87 13.66 -7.99
CA THR A 112 18.00 12.96 -9.29
C THR A 112 16.66 12.64 -9.93
N GLN A 113 15.56 13.06 -9.31
CA GLN A 113 14.24 12.78 -9.83
C GLN A 113 14.03 13.45 -11.20
N GLU A 114 13.67 12.66 -12.18
CA GLU A 114 13.35 13.10 -13.54
C GLU A 114 11.97 12.58 -13.93
N ILE A 115 11.07 13.47 -14.35
CA ILE A 115 9.75 13.10 -14.88
C ILE A 115 9.83 13.17 -16.40
N ILE A 116 9.56 12.07 -17.07
CA ILE A 116 9.63 11.90 -18.52
C ILE A 116 8.25 11.51 -19.02
N GLY A 117 7.55 12.44 -19.67
CA GLY A 117 6.35 12.13 -20.44
C GLY A 117 6.68 11.87 -21.91
N THR A 118 6.24 10.73 -22.44
CA THR A 118 6.24 10.47 -23.88
C THR A 118 4.93 10.91 -24.51
N THR A 119 4.89 11.03 -25.83
CA THR A 119 3.69 11.41 -26.59
C THR A 119 2.62 10.30 -26.62
N ASP A 120 2.94 9.09 -26.15
CA ASP A 120 2.09 7.91 -26.15
C ASP A 120 1.39 7.67 -24.79
N ASP A 121 1.12 8.73 -24.02
CA ASP A 121 0.48 8.67 -22.69
C ASP A 121 1.23 7.86 -21.61
N HIS A 122 2.51 7.62 -21.84
CA HIS A 122 3.38 6.93 -20.88
C HIS A 122 4.25 7.93 -20.14
N ILE A 123 4.09 8.01 -18.80
CA ILE A 123 4.91 8.84 -17.92
C ILE A 123 5.81 7.95 -17.08
N GLN A 124 7.10 8.24 -17.09
CA GLN A 124 8.07 7.60 -16.22
C GLN A 124 8.64 8.61 -15.24
N ILE A 125 8.83 8.19 -13.99
CA ILE A 125 9.63 8.92 -13.01
C ILE A 125 10.89 8.12 -12.72
N LYS A 126 12.05 8.72 -12.95
CA LYS A 126 13.35 8.07 -12.79
C LYS A 126 14.12 8.68 -11.63
N PHE A 127 14.89 7.83 -10.95
CA PHE A 127 15.83 8.23 -9.90
C PHE A 127 17.17 7.50 -10.09
N SER A 128 18.23 8.13 -9.63
CA SER A 128 19.54 7.49 -9.43
C SER A 128 19.89 7.52 -7.94
N GLY A 129 20.38 6.41 -7.40
CA GLY A 129 20.75 6.30 -5.99
C GLY A 129 22.25 6.37 -5.75
N ARG A 130 22.66 6.00 -4.53
CA ARG A 130 24.06 5.88 -4.13
C ARG A 130 24.49 4.44 -3.93
N HIS A 131 23.53 3.52 -3.87
CA HIS A 131 23.81 2.10 -3.76
C HIS A 131 24.55 1.61 -5.02
N LYS A 132 25.56 0.75 -4.83
CA LYS A 132 26.34 0.18 -5.92
C LYS A 132 26.20 -1.34 -5.93
N CYS A 133 25.94 -1.89 -7.10
CA CYS A 133 25.92 -3.32 -7.38
C CYS A 133 26.99 -3.60 -8.42
N ARG A 134 28.09 -4.27 -8.03
CA ARG A 134 29.27 -4.48 -8.88
C ARG A 134 29.78 -3.16 -9.47
N ASP A 135 29.61 -2.95 -10.77
CA ASP A 135 30.08 -1.78 -11.52
C ASP A 135 28.97 -0.74 -11.80
N ALA A 136 27.72 -1.01 -11.36
CA ALA A 136 26.57 -0.15 -11.59
C ALA A 136 26.14 0.58 -10.31
N THR A 137 25.61 1.79 -10.48
CA THR A 137 24.92 2.54 -9.43
C THR A 137 23.42 2.26 -9.53
N SER A 138 22.68 2.34 -8.44
CA SER A 138 21.26 2.03 -8.43
C SER A 138 20.45 2.99 -9.29
N HIS A 139 19.53 2.44 -10.07
CA HIS A 139 18.60 3.17 -10.90
C HIS A 139 17.18 2.69 -10.61
N VAL A 140 16.27 3.63 -10.42
CA VAL A 140 14.85 3.36 -10.19
C VAL A 140 14.04 3.96 -11.33
N THR A 141 13.13 3.18 -11.89
CA THR A 141 12.11 3.65 -12.83
C THR A 141 10.74 3.35 -12.25
N ILE A 142 9.87 4.36 -12.25
CA ILE A 142 8.47 4.22 -11.86
C ILE A 142 7.63 4.53 -13.08
N ASP A 143 6.95 3.52 -13.61
CA ASP A 143 5.96 3.68 -14.67
C ASP A 143 4.64 4.15 -14.05
N MET A 144 4.24 5.37 -14.37
CA MET A 144 3.01 5.97 -13.88
C MET A 144 1.87 5.59 -14.80
N SER A 145 0.83 4.99 -14.24
CA SER A 145 -0.39 4.65 -14.97
C SER A 145 -1.61 5.27 -14.29
N CYS A 146 -2.59 5.69 -15.07
CA CYS A 146 -3.88 6.11 -14.54
C CYS A 146 -4.60 4.91 -13.91
N GLY A 147 -5.01 5.04 -12.65
CA GLY A 147 -5.75 4.00 -11.91
C GLY A 147 -5.59 4.18 -10.41
N LEU A 148 -5.88 3.17 -9.59
CA LEU A 148 -5.66 3.24 -8.12
C LEU A 148 -5.03 1.97 -7.53
N SER A 149 -4.45 1.09 -8.34
CA SER A 149 -3.78 -0.13 -7.85
C SER A 149 -2.53 0.13 -7.00
N GLY A 150 -2.13 1.40 -6.85
CA GLY A 150 -1.06 1.81 -5.96
C GLY A 150 0.32 1.47 -6.51
N LEU A 151 1.30 1.46 -5.60
CA LEU A 151 2.71 1.23 -5.92
C LEU A 151 3.03 -0.27 -5.80
N THR A 152 3.59 -0.83 -6.86
CA THR A 152 4.04 -2.23 -6.91
C THR A 152 5.42 -2.31 -7.53
N LEU A 153 6.24 -3.27 -7.08
CA LEU A 153 7.49 -3.60 -7.75
C LEU A 153 7.17 -4.56 -8.91
N ASP A 154 7.46 -4.15 -10.13
CA ASP A 154 7.26 -4.98 -11.32
C ASP A 154 8.47 -5.90 -11.53
N ARG A 155 9.67 -5.32 -11.49
CA ARG A 155 10.92 -6.06 -11.72
C ARG A 155 12.09 -5.47 -10.95
N ASN A 156 12.97 -6.34 -10.47
CA ASN A 156 14.27 -5.96 -9.95
C ASN A 156 15.38 -6.80 -10.60
N ASP A 157 16.50 -6.15 -10.94
CA ASP A 157 17.75 -6.83 -11.30
C ASP A 157 18.84 -6.39 -10.33
N GLU A 158 19.12 -7.25 -9.36
CA GLU A 158 20.13 -7.01 -8.33
C GLU A 158 21.55 -6.89 -8.90
N ASN A 159 21.84 -7.49 -10.07
CA ASN A 159 23.17 -7.40 -10.67
C ASN A 159 23.38 -6.04 -11.36
N LEU A 160 22.32 -5.52 -11.97
CA LEU A 160 22.32 -4.23 -12.65
C LEU A 160 21.92 -3.06 -11.75
N CYS A 161 21.52 -3.35 -10.50
CA CYS A 161 21.09 -2.33 -9.56
C CYS A 161 19.83 -1.58 -10.05
N THR A 162 18.99 -2.22 -10.86
CA THR A 162 17.80 -1.61 -11.46
C THR A 162 16.53 -2.07 -10.78
N TYR A 163 15.66 -1.13 -10.46
CA TYR A 163 14.36 -1.35 -9.81
C TYR A 163 13.28 -0.70 -10.65
N GLU A 164 12.32 -1.49 -11.11
CA GLU A 164 11.21 -1.08 -11.96
C GLU A 164 9.91 -1.23 -11.15
N PHE A 165 9.22 -0.11 -10.95
CA PHE A 165 7.96 -0.03 -10.25
C PHE A 165 6.85 0.34 -11.22
N LEU A 166 5.65 -0.20 -10.97
CA LEU A 166 4.42 0.32 -11.55
C LEU A 166 3.67 1.08 -10.46
N TRP A 167 3.29 2.32 -10.75
CA TRP A 167 2.47 3.13 -9.86
C TRP A 167 1.18 3.55 -10.55
N SER A 168 0.12 2.83 -10.23
CA SER A 168 -1.23 3.13 -10.69
C SER A 168 -1.91 4.12 -9.74
N THR A 169 -2.21 5.32 -10.22
CA THR A 169 -2.60 6.48 -9.38
C THR A 169 -3.52 7.45 -10.13
N PRO A 170 -4.48 8.13 -9.48
CA PRO A 170 -5.44 8.96 -10.20
C PRO A 170 -4.77 10.25 -10.69
N TYR A 171 -3.60 10.58 -10.11
CA TYR A 171 -2.77 11.72 -10.46
C TYR A 171 -2.02 11.52 -11.78
N ALA A 172 -2.04 10.30 -12.33
CA ALA A 172 -1.56 10.01 -13.68
C ALA A 172 -2.70 10.02 -14.72
N CYS A 173 -3.95 10.24 -14.31
CA CYS A 173 -5.09 10.34 -15.23
C CYS A 173 -5.15 11.71 -15.91
N HIS A 174 -5.57 11.71 -17.17
CA HIS A 174 -5.86 12.96 -17.87
C HIS A 174 -7.24 13.48 -17.46
N VAL A 175 -7.44 14.79 -17.52
CA VAL A 175 -8.72 15.45 -17.17
C VAL A 175 -9.89 14.97 -18.04
N GLU A 176 -9.62 14.34 -19.18
CA GLU A 176 -10.62 13.84 -20.13
C GLU A 176 -10.93 12.33 -19.98
N ASP A 177 -10.23 11.59 -19.13
CA ASP A 177 -10.58 10.19 -18.88
C ASP A 177 -11.90 10.11 -18.10
N THR A 178 -12.92 9.52 -18.70
CA THR A 178 -14.30 9.56 -18.16
C THR A 178 -14.48 8.62 -16.98
N ILE A 179 -14.07 9.06 -15.79
CA ILE A 179 -14.45 8.43 -14.53
C ILE A 179 -15.98 8.39 -14.46
N GLN A 180 -16.55 7.21 -14.55
CA GLN A 180 -17.98 7.02 -14.38
C GLN A 180 -18.31 7.07 -12.88
N LYS A 181 -19.42 7.72 -12.52
CA LYS A 181 -19.80 8.00 -11.11
C LYS A 181 -21.22 7.54 -10.83
N TRP A 182 -21.41 6.84 -9.72
CA TRP A 182 -22.71 6.40 -9.20
C TRP A 182 -22.83 6.70 -7.73
N THR A 183 -24.00 7.15 -7.28
CA THR A 183 -24.27 7.44 -5.87
C THR A 183 -24.94 6.27 -5.14
N LYS A 184 -25.32 5.22 -5.87
CA LYS A 184 -25.95 4.01 -5.35
C LYS A 184 -25.17 2.79 -5.81
N CYS A 185 -25.09 1.78 -4.95
CA CYS A 185 -24.54 0.50 -5.38
C CYS A 185 -25.56 -0.17 -6.31
N GLU A 186 -25.15 -0.29 -7.56
CA GLU A 186 -25.91 -1.01 -8.58
C GLU A 186 -25.55 -2.50 -8.52
N ASP A 187 -26.42 -3.33 -9.12
CA ASP A 187 -26.14 -4.76 -9.21
C ASP A 187 -25.01 -5.04 -10.20
N GLN A 188 -24.89 -4.23 -11.25
CA GLN A 188 -23.88 -4.38 -12.30
C GLN A 188 -23.45 -3.02 -12.84
N LEU A 189 -22.15 -2.76 -12.82
CA LEU A 189 -21.51 -1.63 -13.50
C LEU A 189 -20.55 -2.20 -14.54
N LYS A 190 -20.80 -1.91 -15.83
CA LYS A 190 -19.91 -2.34 -16.90
C LYS A 190 -18.72 -1.41 -16.97
N SER A 191 -17.52 -1.97 -17.11
CA SER A 191 -16.35 -1.19 -17.47
C SER A 191 -16.57 -0.49 -18.81
N ASN A 192 -16.12 0.76 -18.89
CA ASN A 192 -16.17 1.56 -20.12
C ASN A 192 -15.09 1.18 -21.14
N GLU A 193 -14.06 0.44 -20.73
CA GLU A 193 -12.87 0.15 -21.53
C GLU A 193 -12.61 -1.36 -21.70
N TYR A 194 -13.11 -2.19 -20.79
CA TYR A 194 -12.92 -3.63 -20.81
C TYR A 194 -14.28 -4.35 -20.90
N ASP A 195 -14.68 -4.70 -22.13
CA ASP A 195 -15.98 -5.34 -22.45
C ASP A 195 -16.26 -6.65 -21.68
N GLY A 196 -15.24 -7.27 -21.08
CA GLY A 196 -15.33 -8.49 -20.30
C GLY A 196 -15.51 -8.31 -18.79
N LEU A 197 -15.46 -7.09 -18.25
CA LEU A 197 -15.45 -6.85 -16.80
C LEU A 197 -16.75 -6.17 -16.35
N VAL A 198 -17.38 -6.80 -15.36
CA VAL A 198 -18.55 -6.27 -14.68
C VAL A 198 -18.26 -6.14 -13.19
N PHE A 199 -18.36 -4.93 -12.66
CA PHE A 199 -18.31 -4.69 -11.23
C PHE A 199 -19.68 -4.93 -10.59
N LEU A 200 -19.68 -5.52 -9.40
CA LEU A 200 -20.86 -5.95 -8.66
C LEU A 200 -20.86 -5.34 -7.25
N PRO A 201 -20.90 -4.00 -7.09
CA PRO A 201 -20.74 -3.37 -5.78
C PRO A 201 -21.80 -3.84 -4.76
N ASN A 202 -23.04 -4.14 -5.19
CA ASN A 202 -24.05 -4.70 -4.28
C ASN A 202 -23.67 -6.06 -3.66
N LYS A 203 -22.79 -6.85 -4.30
CA LYS A 203 -22.29 -8.12 -3.75
C LYS A 203 -21.26 -7.93 -2.63
N LEU A 204 -20.74 -6.71 -2.48
CA LEU A 204 -19.80 -6.35 -1.41
C LEU A 204 -20.51 -5.95 -0.10
N LYS A 205 -21.84 -5.87 -0.13
CA LYS A 205 -22.63 -5.53 1.04
C LYS A 205 -22.52 -6.61 2.11
N SER A 206 -22.00 -6.23 3.27
CA SER A 206 -21.88 -7.08 4.46
C SER A 206 -22.20 -6.28 5.71
N SER A 207 -23.13 -6.75 6.54
CA SER A 207 -23.46 -6.05 7.80
C SER A 207 -22.29 -6.04 8.79
N ASP A 208 -21.45 -7.07 8.79
CA ASP A 208 -20.28 -7.13 9.69
C ASP A 208 -19.04 -6.50 9.05
N GLY A 209 -19.06 -6.30 7.72
CA GLY A 209 -17.96 -5.72 6.96
C GLY A 209 -16.67 -6.52 7.07
N MET A 210 -15.54 -5.84 6.93
CA MET A 210 -14.18 -6.36 7.17
C MET A 210 -13.49 -5.53 8.24
N SER A 211 -12.64 -6.17 9.03
CA SER A 211 -11.86 -5.51 10.08
C SER A 211 -10.39 -5.51 9.70
N VAL A 212 -9.76 -4.34 9.72
CA VAL A 212 -8.36 -4.16 9.34
C VAL A 212 -7.62 -3.31 10.37
N VAL A 213 -6.39 -3.70 10.68
CA VAL A 213 -5.57 -3.03 11.70
C VAL A 213 -4.68 -1.98 11.05
N GLU A 214 -4.57 -0.82 11.68
CA GLU A 214 -3.67 0.25 11.27
C GLU A 214 -2.20 -0.11 11.56
N GLY A 215 -1.52 -0.65 10.54
CA GLY A 215 -0.10 -1.01 10.60
C GLY A 215 0.26 -2.02 11.70
N ASP A 216 1.56 -2.19 11.94
CA ASP A 216 2.06 -3.18 12.92
C ASP A 216 1.88 -2.77 14.38
N SER A 217 1.54 -1.51 14.64
CA SER A 217 1.42 -0.94 15.99
C SER A 217 0.02 -1.10 16.60
N ALA A 218 -0.95 -1.67 15.87
CA ALA A 218 -2.32 -1.95 16.31
C ALA A 218 -3.02 -0.82 17.08
N GLN A 219 -2.80 0.44 16.68
CA GLN A 219 -3.36 1.59 17.40
C GLN A 219 -4.87 1.74 17.18
N ARG A 220 -5.33 1.41 15.97
CA ARG A 220 -6.73 1.44 15.57
C ARG A 220 -7.07 0.18 14.78
N THR A 221 -8.25 -0.38 15.06
CA THR A 221 -8.88 -1.41 14.22
C THR A 221 -10.02 -0.75 13.48
N PHE A 222 -9.93 -0.65 12.16
CA PHE A 222 -10.99 -0.15 11.30
C PHE A 222 -11.99 -1.26 10.99
N HIS A 223 -13.27 -0.94 11.05
CA HIS A 223 -14.37 -1.78 10.58
C HIS A 223 -14.98 -1.10 9.36
N VAL A 224 -14.95 -1.77 8.21
CA VAL A 224 -15.31 -1.21 6.90
C VAL A 224 -16.39 -2.08 6.27
N SER A 225 -17.55 -1.51 6.00
CA SER A 225 -18.60 -2.12 5.18
C SER A 225 -18.83 -1.27 3.93
N LEU A 226 -19.00 -1.93 2.79
CA LEU A 226 -19.32 -1.30 1.51
C LEU A 226 -20.80 -1.45 1.22
N CYS A 227 -21.43 -0.45 0.59
CA CYS A 227 -22.83 -0.52 0.15
C CYS A 227 -23.87 -0.78 1.27
N GLY A 228 -23.49 -0.56 2.53
CA GLY A 228 -24.35 -0.77 3.69
C GLY A 228 -23.70 -0.31 4.99
N GLY A 229 -24.48 -0.27 6.07
CA GLY A 229 -23.97 0.00 7.41
C GLY A 229 -23.13 -1.16 7.95
N ASN A 230 -22.29 -0.86 8.94
CA ASN A 230 -21.48 -1.84 9.66
C ASN A 230 -22.00 -1.99 11.10
N SER A 231 -22.18 -3.23 11.55
CA SER A 231 -22.71 -3.61 12.87
C SER A 231 -21.77 -3.23 14.03
N HIS A 232 -20.47 -3.09 13.76
CA HIS A 232 -19.49 -2.59 14.71
C HIS A 232 -19.51 -1.07 14.87
N CYS A 233 -20.14 -0.36 13.93
CA CYS A 233 -20.20 1.09 13.93
C CYS A 233 -21.53 1.59 14.50
N THR A 234 -21.53 2.82 15.03
CA THR A 234 -22.75 3.40 15.61
C THR A 234 -23.54 4.18 14.56
N HIS A 235 -24.84 4.34 14.80
CA HIS A 235 -25.73 5.14 13.97
C HIS A 235 -25.78 4.74 12.48
N GLY A 236 -25.57 3.46 12.18
CA GLY A 236 -25.62 2.95 10.81
C GLY A 236 -24.44 3.40 9.93
N SER A 237 -23.36 3.92 10.54
CA SER A 237 -22.13 4.24 9.84
C SER A 237 -21.54 3.00 9.16
N SER A 238 -20.85 3.21 8.06
CA SER A 238 -20.28 2.14 7.24
C SER A 238 -18.82 1.92 7.54
N VAL A 239 -18.12 2.96 7.97
CA VAL A 239 -16.73 2.91 8.36
C VAL A 239 -16.58 3.54 9.75
N CYS A 240 -15.91 2.84 10.64
CA CYS A 240 -15.49 3.34 11.95
C CYS A 240 -14.14 2.71 12.32
N TYR A 241 -13.50 3.24 13.36
CA TYR A 241 -12.39 2.55 14.00
C TYR A 241 -12.58 2.47 15.50
N THR A 242 -12.06 1.40 16.08
CA THR A 242 -11.93 1.22 17.51
C THR A 242 -10.47 1.38 17.91
N ASN A 243 -10.21 2.27 18.87
CA ASN A 243 -8.86 2.47 19.40
C ASN A 243 -8.51 1.44 20.49
N SER A 244 -7.28 1.49 21.01
CA SER A 244 -6.82 0.61 22.10
C SER A 244 -7.63 0.71 23.40
N SER A 245 -8.35 1.81 23.63
CA SER A 245 -9.26 1.96 24.79
C SER A 245 -10.66 1.40 24.55
N GLY A 246 -10.94 0.82 23.37
CA GLY A 246 -12.26 0.31 22.99
C GLY A 246 -13.26 1.39 22.57
N LEU A 247 -12.80 2.64 22.40
CA LEU A 247 -13.65 3.73 21.94
C LEU A 247 -13.81 3.64 20.42
N THR A 248 -15.05 3.63 19.96
CA THR A 248 -15.40 3.57 18.53
C THR A 248 -15.70 4.96 17.99
N THR A 249 -15.01 5.34 16.91
CA THR A 249 -15.19 6.61 16.20
C THR A 249 -15.66 6.35 14.78
N ASN A 250 -16.80 6.93 14.39
CA ASN A 250 -17.31 6.81 13.03
C ASN A 250 -16.49 7.69 12.08
N VAL A 251 -16.21 7.16 10.90
CA VAL A 251 -15.41 7.81 9.85
C VAL A 251 -16.28 8.20 8.68
N ALA A 252 -17.15 7.31 8.20
CA ALA A 252 -17.95 7.56 7.01
C ALA A 252 -19.22 6.70 6.95
N THR A 253 -20.16 7.10 6.10
CA THR A 253 -21.45 6.42 5.89
C THR A 253 -21.70 6.06 4.42
N SER A 254 -22.27 4.87 4.20
CA SER A 254 -22.74 4.41 2.88
C SER A 254 -23.87 5.26 2.32
N SER A 255 -24.58 6.03 3.15
CA SER A 255 -25.60 6.97 2.67
C SER A 255 -25.01 8.14 1.87
N LEU A 256 -23.71 8.43 2.05
CA LEU A 256 -22.97 9.47 1.33
C LEU A 256 -21.82 8.85 0.53
N GLN A 257 -22.11 7.73 -0.14
CA GLN A 257 -21.13 7.03 -0.96
C GLN A 257 -21.17 7.47 -2.42
N THR A 258 -20.02 7.39 -3.07
CA THR A 258 -19.86 7.51 -4.52
C THR A 258 -19.00 6.34 -4.99
N ILE A 259 -19.57 5.52 -5.89
CA ILE A 259 -18.82 4.51 -6.63
C ILE A 259 -18.28 5.19 -7.89
N MET A 260 -17.02 4.92 -8.17
CA MET A 260 -16.34 5.38 -9.35
C MET A 260 -15.79 4.14 -10.09
N THR A 261 -15.78 4.16 -11.42
CA THR A 261 -15.10 3.11 -12.22
C THR A 261 -14.37 3.70 -13.41
N GLN A 262 -13.27 3.05 -13.78
CA GLN A 262 -12.47 3.36 -14.96
C GLN A 262 -11.65 2.13 -15.32
N GLY A 263 -11.66 1.73 -16.60
CA GLY A 263 -10.87 0.59 -17.04
C GLY A 263 -11.19 -0.66 -16.21
N THR A 264 -10.16 -1.26 -15.62
CA THR A 264 -10.29 -2.46 -14.77
C THR A 264 -10.49 -2.17 -13.28
N SER A 265 -10.64 -0.90 -12.90
CA SER A 265 -10.69 -0.47 -11.49
C SER A 265 -12.08 0.01 -11.05
N MET A 266 -12.43 -0.30 -9.80
CA MET A 266 -13.60 0.23 -9.10
C MET A 266 -13.19 0.79 -7.74
N TRP A 267 -13.81 1.91 -7.37
CA TRP A 267 -13.53 2.56 -6.09
C TRP A 267 -14.82 3.00 -5.43
N ILE A 268 -14.85 2.93 -4.11
CA ILE A 268 -16.00 3.37 -3.32
C ILE A 268 -15.49 4.40 -2.30
N GLN A 269 -15.86 5.65 -2.53
CA GLN A 269 -15.66 6.72 -1.56
C GLN A 269 -16.91 6.85 -0.70
N MET A 270 -16.75 6.91 0.61
CA MET A 270 -17.81 7.19 1.58
C MET A 270 -17.42 8.42 2.38
N ASN A 271 -18.36 9.34 2.55
CA ASN A 271 -18.11 10.57 3.30
C ASN A 271 -18.80 10.52 4.67
N SER A 272 -18.24 11.22 5.64
CA SER A 272 -18.92 11.55 6.89
C SER A 272 -20.05 12.54 6.65
N THR A 273 -21.00 12.58 7.57
CA THR A 273 -22.11 13.54 7.54
C THR A 273 -21.67 14.98 7.77
N ASP A 274 -20.53 15.20 8.43
CA ASP A 274 -19.94 16.53 8.62
C ASP A 274 -19.08 16.98 7.42
N GLY A 275 -18.80 16.09 6.47
CA GLY A 275 -18.04 16.40 5.25
C GLY A 275 -16.51 16.46 5.41
N PHE A 276 -15.97 16.20 6.61
CA PHE A 276 -14.53 16.34 6.88
C PHE A 276 -13.76 15.03 6.94
N SER A 277 -14.44 13.89 6.95
CA SER A 277 -13.84 12.57 6.93
C SER A 277 -14.30 11.77 5.71
N HIS A 278 -13.36 11.10 5.08
CA HIS A 278 -13.58 10.36 3.84
C HIS A 278 -12.92 8.99 3.96
N ALA A 279 -13.65 7.93 3.69
CA ALA A 279 -13.08 6.59 3.51
C ALA A 279 -13.09 6.26 2.02
N ILE A 280 -11.93 5.91 1.48
CA ILE A 280 -11.76 5.53 0.08
C ILE A 280 -11.31 4.09 0.05
N VAL A 281 -12.10 3.23 -0.59
CA VAL A 281 -11.79 1.82 -0.76
C VAL A 281 -11.55 1.55 -2.24
N ASN A 282 -10.31 1.20 -2.57
CA ASN A 282 -9.94 0.66 -3.88
C ASN A 282 -10.32 -0.82 -3.93
N VAL A 283 -11.10 -1.22 -4.93
CA VAL A 283 -11.60 -2.59 -5.08
C VAL A 283 -10.90 -3.26 -6.27
N GLU A 284 -10.09 -4.26 -5.95
CA GLU A 284 -9.35 -5.06 -6.91
C GLU A 284 -10.03 -6.41 -7.12
N CYS A 285 -10.30 -6.71 -8.38
CA CYS A 285 -10.88 -7.98 -8.80
C CYS A 285 -9.79 -9.06 -8.81
N VAL A 286 -9.99 -10.13 -8.05
CA VAL A 286 -9.11 -11.30 -8.07
C VAL A 286 -9.66 -12.32 -9.06
N ASP A 287 -8.89 -12.70 -10.07
CA ASP A 287 -9.25 -13.77 -10.99
C ASP A 287 -8.86 -15.16 -10.45
N ASP A 288 -9.20 -16.23 -11.16
CA ASP A 288 -8.87 -17.60 -10.77
C ASP A 288 -7.42 -18.00 -11.06
N SER A 289 -6.63 -17.12 -11.68
CA SER A 289 -5.20 -17.33 -11.98
C SER A 289 -4.25 -16.66 -10.97
N ALA A 290 -4.73 -15.62 -10.28
CA ALA A 290 -4.03 -14.90 -9.22
C ALA A 290 -4.09 -15.65 -7.88
N ASP A 291 -3.10 -15.39 -7.03
CA ASP A 291 -2.90 -15.99 -5.71
C ASP A 291 -4.19 -15.92 -4.85
N VAL A 292 -4.90 -17.05 -4.78
CA VAL A 292 -6.20 -17.21 -4.11
C VAL A 292 -6.14 -16.80 -2.64
N SER A 293 -4.95 -16.75 -2.04
CA SER A 293 -4.73 -16.37 -0.64
C SER A 293 -5.14 -14.93 -0.30
N ARG A 294 -5.16 -14.02 -1.28
CA ARG A 294 -5.56 -12.61 -1.07
C ARG A 294 -7.04 -12.33 -1.31
N ALA A 295 -7.82 -13.29 -1.83
CA ALA A 295 -9.24 -13.05 -2.13
C ALA A 295 -10.07 -12.78 -0.86
N GLU A 296 -10.98 -11.80 -0.95
CA GLU A 296 -11.87 -11.38 0.13
C GLU A 296 -11.12 -10.82 1.36
N THR A 297 -10.00 -10.15 1.11
CA THR A 297 -9.20 -9.47 2.13
C THR A 297 -9.23 -7.96 1.93
N MET A 298 -8.87 -7.24 2.98
CA MET A 298 -8.71 -5.79 2.96
C MET A 298 -7.47 -5.40 3.74
N GLU A 299 -6.80 -4.35 3.29
CA GLU A 299 -5.72 -3.71 4.03
C GLU A 299 -6.00 -2.24 4.24
N PHE A 300 -5.51 -1.71 5.36
CA PHE A 300 -5.40 -0.29 5.57
C PHE A 300 -4.11 0.20 4.90
N VAL A 301 -4.21 1.24 4.08
CA VAL A 301 -3.07 1.80 3.35
C VAL A 301 -2.46 2.95 4.15
N LYS A 302 -3.22 4.04 4.34
CA LYS A 302 -2.77 5.23 5.07
C LYS A 302 -3.89 6.21 5.39
N VAL A 303 -3.58 7.21 6.21
CA VAL A 303 -4.36 8.43 6.36
C VAL A 303 -3.64 9.59 5.65
N THR A 304 -4.36 10.38 4.86
CA THR A 304 -3.86 11.66 4.34
C THR A 304 -4.74 12.81 4.80
N THR A 305 -4.19 14.01 4.88
CA THR A 305 -4.98 15.21 5.20
C THR A 305 -4.80 16.29 4.16
N SER A 306 -5.90 16.91 3.77
CA SER A 306 -5.91 18.07 2.87
C SER A 306 -6.56 19.25 3.55
N THR A 307 -6.02 20.45 3.35
CA THR A 307 -6.57 21.69 3.89
C THR A 307 -7.11 22.54 2.75
N ALA A 308 -8.41 22.81 2.78
CA ALA A 308 -9.08 23.73 1.88
C ALA A 308 -9.51 24.97 2.68
N GLY A 309 -8.68 26.03 2.65
CA GLY A 309 -8.89 27.20 3.52
C GLY A 309 -8.67 26.85 5.00
N SER A 310 -9.69 27.05 5.84
CA SER A 310 -9.67 26.68 7.27
C SER A 310 -10.16 25.27 7.56
N GLU A 311 -10.68 24.57 6.55
CA GLU A 311 -11.28 23.25 6.70
C GLU A 311 -10.24 22.15 6.47
N ARG A 312 -10.15 21.21 7.40
CA ARG A 312 -9.21 20.09 7.36
C ARG A 312 -9.96 18.80 7.04
N HIS A 313 -9.71 18.26 5.86
CA HIS A 313 -10.25 16.99 5.40
C HIS A 313 -9.28 15.86 5.72
N THR A 314 -9.82 14.73 6.19
CA THR A 314 -9.06 13.52 6.51
C THR A 314 -9.53 12.37 5.64
N PHE A 315 -8.61 11.73 4.93
CA PHE A 315 -8.89 10.65 4.00
C PHE A 315 -8.24 9.36 4.50
N TYR A 316 -9.05 8.32 4.66
CA TYR A 316 -8.63 6.98 5.07
C TYR A 316 -8.65 6.08 3.85
N HIS A 317 -7.49 5.54 3.48
CA HIS A 317 -7.31 4.76 2.25
C HIS A 317 -7.21 3.27 2.58
N PHE A 318 -7.96 2.46 1.83
CA PHE A 318 -8.00 1.01 1.97
C PHE A 318 -7.91 0.35 0.59
N ASN A 319 -7.28 -0.83 0.53
CA ASN A 319 -7.38 -1.72 -0.62
C ASN A 319 -8.20 -2.95 -0.23
N MET A 320 -9.07 -3.40 -1.13
CA MET A 320 -9.86 -4.60 -1.00
C MET A 320 -9.63 -5.50 -2.20
N TRP A 321 -9.33 -6.78 -1.95
CA TRP A 321 -9.26 -7.80 -2.97
C TRP A 321 -10.50 -8.68 -2.90
N THR A 322 -11.20 -8.87 -4.01
CA THR A 322 -12.48 -9.58 -4.02
C THR A 322 -12.71 -10.41 -5.26
N LYS A 323 -13.34 -11.56 -5.06
CA LYS A 323 -13.94 -12.35 -6.14
C LYS A 323 -15.42 -12.04 -6.31
N LYS A 324 -16.09 -11.59 -5.26
CA LYS A 324 -17.53 -11.30 -5.28
C LYS A 324 -17.87 -9.95 -5.88
N GLY A 325 -16.98 -8.97 -5.74
CA GLY A 325 -17.18 -7.62 -6.24
C GLY A 325 -17.06 -7.48 -7.75
N CYS A 326 -16.68 -8.55 -8.45
CA CYS A 326 -16.44 -8.51 -9.89
C CYS A 326 -16.85 -9.82 -10.56
N SER A 327 -17.15 -9.74 -11.85
CA SER A 327 -17.34 -10.90 -12.72
C SER A 327 -16.63 -10.64 -14.03
N PHE A 328 -15.84 -11.62 -14.48
CA PHE A 328 -15.24 -11.63 -15.79
C PHE A 328 -16.13 -12.45 -16.73
N SER A 329 -16.81 -11.82 -17.68
CA SER A 329 -17.49 -12.55 -18.74
C SER A 329 -16.44 -13.06 -19.72
N THR A 330 -16.34 -14.38 -19.85
CA THR A 330 -15.63 -14.97 -20.98
C THR A 330 -16.37 -14.53 -22.26
N PRO A 331 -15.64 -14.05 -23.29
CA PRO A 331 -16.28 -13.80 -24.57
C PRO A 331 -16.87 -15.14 -25.03
N THR A 332 -18.19 -15.22 -25.10
CA THR A 332 -18.87 -16.30 -25.78
C THR A 332 -18.39 -16.24 -27.22
N THR A 333 -17.47 -17.14 -27.57
CA THR A 333 -17.25 -17.51 -28.96
C THR A 333 -18.59 -18.07 -29.43
N ALA A 334 -19.42 -17.20 -30.01
CA ALA A 334 -20.54 -17.65 -30.81
C ALA A 334 -19.93 -18.61 -31.84
N PRO A 335 -20.39 -19.87 -31.95
CA PRO A 335 -19.91 -20.75 -32.98
C PRO A 335 -20.17 -20.07 -34.32
N TYR A 336 -19.08 -19.77 -35.02
CA TYR A 336 -19.10 -19.29 -36.40
C TYR A 336 -19.86 -20.33 -37.22
N THR A 337 -21.15 -20.11 -37.46
CA THR A 337 -21.89 -20.86 -38.46
C THR A 337 -21.46 -20.30 -39.82
N PRO A 338 -20.77 -21.06 -40.68
CA PRO A 338 -20.52 -20.62 -42.04
C PRO A 338 -21.88 -20.59 -42.74
N THR A 339 -22.27 -19.42 -43.23
CA THR A 339 -23.43 -19.23 -44.09
C THR A 339 -23.18 -19.91 -45.43
N ASN A 340 -23.48 -21.21 -45.51
CA ASN A 340 -23.63 -21.89 -46.79
C ASN A 340 -25.05 -21.67 -47.31
N HIS A 341 -25.16 -20.77 -48.29
CA HIS A 341 -26.29 -20.71 -49.20
C HIS A 341 -26.34 -21.99 -50.04
N HIS A 342 -27.16 -22.98 -49.65
CA HIS A 342 -27.88 -23.76 -50.65
C HIS A 342 -29.14 -24.48 -50.12
N LYS A 343 -30.27 -24.03 -50.65
CA LYS A 343 -31.44 -24.78 -51.12
C LYS A 343 -32.07 -25.82 -50.18
N SER A 344 -33.24 -25.42 -49.67
CA SER A 344 -34.24 -26.28 -49.05
C SER A 344 -34.82 -27.29 -50.04
N THR A 345 -34.90 -28.57 -49.64
CA THR A 345 -35.94 -29.54 -50.03
C THR A 345 -36.09 -30.60 -48.95
N ASP A 346 -37.26 -30.58 -48.30
CA ASP A 346 -38.14 -31.65 -47.81
C ASP A 346 -37.67 -32.91 -47.04
N ASN A 347 -38.58 -33.26 -46.12
CA ASN A 347 -38.95 -34.57 -45.54
C ASN A 347 -38.27 -35.07 -44.25
N GLY A 348 -39.04 -34.94 -43.15
CA GLY A 348 -39.63 -36.08 -42.41
C GLY A 348 -38.73 -36.97 -41.55
N GLY A 349 -39.10 -37.11 -40.26
CA GLY A 349 -38.72 -38.29 -39.47
C GLY A 349 -38.54 -38.04 -37.97
N ASP A 350 -39.48 -38.56 -37.18
CA ASP A 350 -39.35 -38.82 -35.73
C ASP A 350 -38.04 -39.57 -35.39
N HIS A 351 -37.51 -39.40 -34.17
CA HIS A 351 -37.40 -40.45 -33.14
C HIS A 351 -36.58 -40.00 -31.91
N SER A 352 -37.01 -40.54 -30.79
CA SER A 352 -36.66 -40.35 -29.39
C SER A 352 -35.30 -40.88 -28.91
N GLY A 353 -34.83 -40.30 -27.80
CA GLY A 353 -34.36 -41.05 -26.62
C GLY A 353 -32.84 -41.14 -26.38
N GLY A 354 -32.42 -40.92 -25.14
CA GLY A 354 -31.08 -41.29 -24.69
C GLY A 354 -30.55 -40.56 -23.45
N SER A 355 -31.13 -40.82 -22.29
CA SER A 355 -30.58 -40.51 -20.97
C SER A 355 -29.36 -41.39 -20.65
N GLY A 356 -28.31 -40.78 -20.10
CA GLY A 356 -27.12 -41.46 -19.58
C GLY A 356 -26.78 -40.93 -18.19
N SER A 357 -27.08 -41.74 -17.18
CA SER A 357 -26.68 -41.54 -15.80
C SER A 357 -25.49 -42.48 -15.49
N SER A 358 -24.55 -42.04 -14.66
CA SER A 358 -23.55 -42.91 -14.04
C SER A 358 -23.24 -42.37 -12.65
N GLY A 359 -23.52 -43.18 -11.64
CA GLY A 359 -23.42 -42.84 -10.23
C GLY A 359 -22.17 -43.35 -9.50
N SER A 360 -22.05 -42.83 -8.28
CA SER A 360 -21.64 -43.45 -7.01
C SER A 360 -20.32 -44.22 -6.89
N GLY A 361 -19.51 -43.79 -5.92
CA GLY A 361 -18.44 -44.57 -5.29
C GLY A 361 -17.90 -43.88 -4.04
N GLY A 362 -18.67 -43.88 -2.94
CA GLY A 362 -18.25 -43.35 -1.64
C GLY A 362 -17.67 -44.41 -0.71
N THR A 363 -16.46 -44.17 -0.16
CA THR A 363 -15.92 -44.89 0.99
C THR A 363 -15.28 -43.92 1.99
N SER A 364 -15.93 -43.80 3.16
CA SER A 364 -15.40 -43.50 4.51
C SER A 364 -14.05 -42.75 4.63
N SER A 365 -14.11 -41.42 4.72
CA SER A 365 -12.94 -40.52 4.90
C SER A 365 -12.84 -39.89 6.31
N THR A 366 -13.73 -40.24 7.23
CA THR A 366 -13.82 -39.56 8.54
C THR A 366 -12.92 -40.16 9.62
N VAL A 367 -12.60 -41.46 9.54
CA VAL A 367 -11.76 -42.14 10.56
C VAL A 367 -10.27 -41.79 10.40
N VAL A 368 -9.80 -41.63 9.16
CA VAL A 368 -8.40 -41.29 8.87
C VAL A 368 -8.08 -39.85 9.31
N ALA A 369 -9.00 -38.90 9.08
CA ALA A 369 -8.83 -37.51 9.49
C ALA A 369 -8.76 -37.34 11.03
N LEU A 370 -9.52 -38.14 11.78
CA LEU A 370 -9.51 -38.11 13.25
C LEU A 370 -8.23 -38.71 13.84
N LEU A 371 -7.68 -39.75 13.23
CA LEU A 371 -6.40 -40.33 13.66
C LEU A 371 -5.23 -39.37 13.40
N VAL A 372 -5.21 -38.69 12.26
CA VAL A 372 -4.16 -37.72 11.93
C VAL A 372 -4.19 -36.51 12.88
N THR A 373 -5.38 -35.98 13.19
CA THR A 373 -5.50 -34.84 14.12
C THR A 373 -5.06 -35.22 15.54
N LEU A 374 -5.39 -36.42 16.02
CA LEU A 374 -4.92 -36.92 17.32
C LEU A 374 -3.39 -37.05 17.40
N VAL A 375 -2.75 -37.53 16.33
CA VAL A 375 -1.28 -37.65 16.28
C VAL A 375 -0.62 -36.27 16.30
N VAL A 376 -1.14 -35.30 15.56
CA VAL A 376 -0.61 -33.92 15.55
C VAL A 376 -0.70 -33.26 16.93
N LEU A 377 -1.84 -33.43 17.62
CA LEU A 377 -2.03 -32.90 18.97
C LEU A 377 -1.07 -33.54 19.99
N MET A 378 -0.82 -34.85 19.88
CA MET A 378 0.13 -35.57 20.74
C MET A 378 1.57 -35.06 20.53
N VAL A 379 1.98 -34.85 19.28
CA VAL A 379 3.32 -34.31 18.96
C VAL A 379 3.48 -32.88 19.48
N ALA A 380 2.45 -32.03 19.31
CA ALA A 380 2.46 -30.66 19.85
C ALA A 380 2.58 -30.65 21.38
N ALA A 381 1.85 -31.53 22.09
CA ALA A 381 1.92 -31.64 23.54
C ALA A 381 3.32 -32.10 24.03
N ILE A 382 3.94 -33.05 23.34
CA ILE A 382 5.31 -33.50 23.65
C ILE A 382 6.31 -32.36 23.43
N PHE A 383 6.15 -31.59 22.36
CA PHE A 383 7.03 -30.45 22.05
C PHE A 383 6.92 -29.33 23.09
N LEU A 384 5.68 -28.97 23.48
CA LEU A 384 5.43 -28.01 24.55
C LEU A 384 6.00 -28.52 25.89
N GLY A 385 5.80 -29.80 26.21
CA GLY A 385 6.44 -30.44 27.35
C GLY A 385 7.96 -30.29 27.31
N PHE A 386 8.61 -30.54 26.18
CA PHE A 386 10.06 -30.45 26.04
C PHE A 386 10.62 -29.02 26.16
N ILE A 387 9.85 -28.01 25.73
CA ILE A 387 10.20 -26.58 25.89
C ILE A 387 10.05 -26.16 27.36
N PHE A 388 8.94 -26.53 28.02
CA PHE A 388 8.61 -26.04 29.35
C PHE A 388 9.12 -26.90 30.51
N TYR A 389 9.59 -28.12 30.27
CA TYR A 389 10.10 -29.03 31.30
C TYR A 389 11.44 -28.60 31.89
N LYS A 390 12.30 -27.90 31.13
CA LYS A 390 13.63 -27.48 31.61
C LYS A 390 13.72 -25.96 31.73
N LYS A 391 13.95 -25.47 32.95
CA LYS A 391 14.02 -24.02 33.28
C LYS A 391 14.97 -23.24 32.36
N GLU A 392 16.10 -23.83 31.97
CA GLU A 392 17.09 -23.23 31.05
C GLU A 392 16.56 -22.93 29.63
N ARG A 393 15.55 -23.66 29.14
CA ARG A 393 14.99 -23.48 27.79
C ARG A 393 13.87 -22.45 27.76
N ARG A 394 13.09 -22.37 28.84
CA ARG A 394 12.06 -21.35 29.06
C ARG A 394 12.65 -19.94 29.01
N ASP A 395 13.79 -19.74 29.65
CA ASP A 395 14.42 -18.41 29.72
C ASP A 395 15.01 -17.97 28.36
N ARG A 396 15.50 -18.92 27.53
CA ARG A 396 15.92 -18.61 26.15
C ARG A 396 14.74 -18.30 25.22
N PHE A 397 13.64 -19.04 25.34
CA PHE A 397 12.44 -18.80 24.55
C PHE A 397 11.80 -17.45 24.87
N ILE A 398 11.69 -17.08 26.16
CA ILE A 398 11.18 -15.77 26.57
C ILE A 398 12.11 -14.62 26.13
N ASN A 399 13.43 -14.84 26.13
CA ASN A 399 14.39 -13.84 25.67
C ASN A 399 14.37 -13.61 24.15
N LEU A 400 13.84 -14.54 23.34
CA LEU A 400 13.63 -14.33 21.90
C LEU A 400 12.47 -13.35 21.61
N PHE A 401 11.52 -13.20 22.54
CA PHE A 401 10.39 -12.26 22.41
C PHE A 401 10.57 -10.97 23.22
N LYS A 402 11.69 -10.82 23.95
CA LYS A 402 12.07 -9.53 24.54
C LYS A 402 12.74 -8.69 23.46
N ASN A 403 11.93 -7.91 22.75
CA ASN A 403 12.43 -6.82 21.92
C ASN A 403 13.38 -5.94 22.76
N LYS A 404 14.59 -5.79 22.25
CA LYS A 404 15.62 -4.89 22.78
C LYS A 404 15.12 -3.47 22.55
N SER A 405 14.34 -2.98 23.50
CA SER A 405 13.86 -1.60 23.55
C SER A 405 15.04 -0.65 23.38
N SER A 406 14.92 0.24 22.40
CA SER A 406 15.74 1.41 22.16
C SER A 406 16.23 2.05 23.47
N GLU A 407 17.53 1.99 23.73
CA GLU A 407 18.15 2.86 24.72
C GLU A 407 18.13 4.30 24.17
N PRO A 408 17.49 5.26 24.85
CA PRO A 408 17.69 6.65 24.51
C PRO A 408 19.11 7.06 24.88
N VAL A 409 19.78 7.77 23.98
CA VAL A 409 21.05 8.46 24.27
C VAL A 409 20.82 9.37 25.49
N LYS A 410 21.38 8.99 26.64
CA LYS A 410 21.34 9.80 27.86
C LYS A 410 22.24 11.02 27.67
N TYR A 411 21.65 12.21 27.68
CA TYR A 411 22.39 13.44 27.94
C TYR A 411 22.24 13.78 29.42
N GLU A 412 23.36 13.85 30.12
CA GLU A 412 23.41 14.26 31.52
C GLU A 412 23.55 15.79 31.59
N LYS A 413 22.54 16.45 32.15
CA LYS A 413 22.59 17.89 32.43
C LYS A 413 23.42 18.10 33.70
N VAL A 414 24.68 18.52 33.54
CA VAL A 414 25.52 18.88 34.68
C VAL A 414 24.90 20.08 35.39
N SER A 415 24.58 19.91 36.68
CA SER A 415 24.02 20.96 37.53
C SER A 415 25.02 22.08 37.75
N ASN A 416 24.51 23.31 37.60
CA ASN A 416 25.24 24.56 37.70
C ASN A 416 25.85 24.74 39.09
N ASN A 417 27.14 24.45 39.26
CA ASN A 417 27.93 24.89 40.40
C ASN A 417 29.10 25.75 39.92
N SER A 418 29.14 26.95 40.50
CA SER A 418 30.15 28.00 40.44
C SER A 418 31.52 27.60 39.86
N VAL A 419 31.81 28.07 38.64
CA VAL A 419 33.17 28.20 38.14
C VAL A 419 33.32 29.59 37.51
N GLN A 420 34.32 30.35 37.97
CA GLN A 420 34.74 31.59 37.34
C GLN A 420 35.24 31.29 35.93
N CYS A 421 34.63 31.91 34.93
CA CYS A 421 35.08 31.82 33.56
C CYS A 421 36.37 32.66 33.41
N THR A 422 37.48 32.02 33.00
CA THR A 422 38.74 32.66 32.57
C THR A 422 38.83 32.75 31.06
#